data_AF-A0A5C3NSW5-F1
#
_entry.id   AF-A0A5C3NSW5-F1
#
_cell.length_a   1.000
_cell.length_b   1.000
_cell.length_c   1.000
_cell.angle_alpha   90.00
_cell.angle_beta   90.00
_cell.angle_gamma   90.00
#
_symmetry.space_group_name_H-M   'P 1'
#
loop_
_entity.id
_entity.type
_entity.pdbx_description
1 polymer ?
#
loop_
_entity_poly.entity_id
_entity_poly.type
_entity_poly.pdbx_seq_one_letter_code
_entity_poly.pdbx_strand_id
1 'polypeptide(L)'
;RVLYIVFHGGGMRLFKRAPEKLIEVKDLLETFRFECHGDGKPSLDIVAPIAKNPSDRKRFGQPWTLFLILGKEEDALRKYLLWQQVFSIHPTLSFSVHAAIPGQPWTVMVLTGASGAVDESDDAVKQVLTAIKKALWGNIDFCVFAAKLVAKHWGASGNMAELAKLATDSLDLTCVRAELSGSEKLVPAYLIYAKPPTTDRAEYQDWVAYFTAPGEYWREFYQLKVNAAVVDCKLCKEASHCACDCPLAKAAGWQG
;
A
#
# COMPACT_ATOMS: atom_id res chain seq x y z
N ARG A 1 -11.10 16.75 5.36
CA ARG A 1 -10.99 17.83 4.34
C ARG A 1 -9.74 17.71 3.49
N VAL A 2 -8.64 17.18 4.04
CA VAL A 2 -7.47 16.83 3.22
C VAL A 2 -7.70 15.49 2.53
N LEU A 3 -7.36 15.42 1.25
CA LEU A 3 -7.24 14.21 0.44
C LEU A 3 -5.81 14.11 -0.11
N TYR A 4 -5.44 12.93 -0.55
CA TYR A 4 -4.14 12.66 -1.15
C TYR A 4 -4.30 12.42 -2.65
N ILE A 5 -3.50 13.12 -3.45
CA ILE A 5 -3.42 12.86 -4.90
C ILE A 5 -2.11 12.12 -5.19
N VAL A 6 -2.22 11.06 -5.98
CA VAL A 6 -1.11 10.18 -6.34
C VAL A 6 -1.03 10.10 -7.86
N PHE A 7 0.01 10.72 -8.43
CA PHE A 7 0.25 10.59 -9.87
C PHE A 7 0.73 9.19 -10.21
N HIS A 8 0.09 8.58 -11.20
CA HIS A 8 0.54 7.30 -11.70
C HIS A 8 1.74 7.48 -12.63
N GLY A 9 2.77 6.67 -12.40
CA GLY A 9 4.08 6.84 -13.00
C GLY A 9 4.80 8.10 -12.48
N GLY A 10 4.18 8.84 -11.56
CA GLY A 10 4.73 10.04 -10.98
C GLY A 10 5.75 9.77 -9.89
N GLY A 11 6.48 10.81 -9.53
CA GLY A 11 7.43 10.79 -8.43
C GLY A 11 8.08 12.15 -8.27
N MET A 12 9.14 12.22 -7.47
CA MET A 12 9.92 13.43 -7.29
C MET A 12 10.35 14.07 -8.63
N ARG A 13 10.64 13.24 -9.65
CA ARG A 13 11.02 13.74 -10.99
C ARG A 13 9.88 14.45 -11.71
N LEU A 14 8.63 13.99 -11.55
CA LEU A 14 7.47 14.60 -12.17
C LEU A 14 7.32 16.04 -11.69
N PHE A 15 7.38 16.26 -10.38
CA PHE A 15 7.26 17.60 -9.79
C PHE A 15 8.38 18.55 -10.20
N LYS A 16 9.59 18.03 -10.45
CA LYS A 16 10.73 18.83 -10.90
C LYS A 16 10.67 19.18 -12.39
N ARG A 17 10.16 18.29 -13.24
CA ARG A 17 10.23 18.42 -14.71
C ARG A 17 8.94 18.85 -15.38
N ALA A 18 7.81 18.61 -14.74
CA ALA A 18 6.49 18.87 -15.28
C ALA A 18 5.58 19.54 -14.22
N PRO A 19 6.00 20.67 -13.62
CA PRO A 19 5.19 21.37 -12.61
C PRO A 19 3.82 21.78 -13.14
N GLU A 20 3.67 21.99 -14.45
CA GLU A 20 2.39 22.28 -15.11
C GLU A 20 1.34 21.19 -14.91
N LYS A 21 1.74 19.94 -14.65
CA LYS A 21 0.80 18.85 -14.34
C LYS A 21 0.02 19.07 -13.05
N LEU A 22 0.58 19.83 -12.10
CA LEU A 22 -0.16 20.22 -10.89
C LEU A 22 -1.26 21.22 -11.22
N ILE A 23 -0.95 22.18 -12.09
CA ILE A 23 -1.90 23.19 -12.57
C ILE A 23 -3.02 22.49 -13.33
N GLU A 24 -2.67 21.56 -14.23
CA GLU A 24 -3.66 20.80 -15.01
C GLU A 24 -4.62 19.99 -14.12
N VAL A 25 -4.11 19.34 -13.07
CA VAL A 25 -4.97 18.66 -12.09
C VAL A 25 -5.83 19.66 -11.33
N LYS A 26 -5.27 20.79 -10.88
CA LYS A 26 -6.04 21.82 -10.18
C LYS A 26 -7.17 22.36 -11.05
N ASP A 27 -6.86 22.74 -12.28
CA ASP A 27 -7.82 23.27 -13.25
C ASP A 27 -8.94 22.26 -13.52
N LEU A 28 -8.60 20.98 -13.70
CA LEU A 28 -9.58 19.90 -13.83
C LEU A 28 -10.48 19.82 -12.60
N LEU A 29 -9.92 19.77 -11.40
CA LEU A 29 -10.71 19.66 -10.18
C LEU A 29 -11.63 20.88 -10.00
N GLU A 30 -11.16 22.06 -10.40
CA GLU A 30 -11.94 23.29 -10.47
C GLU A 30 -13.01 23.30 -11.57
N THR A 31 -13.09 22.29 -12.45
CA THR A 31 -14.22 22.16 -13.40
C THR A 31 -15.42 21.44 -12.81
N PHE A 32 -15.23 20.63 -11.76
CA PHE A 32 -16.34 19.93 -11.14
C PHE A 32 -17.30 20.91 -10.44
N ARG A 33 -18.59 20.83 -10.80
CA ARG A 33 -19.66 21.65 -10.23
C ARG A 33 -20.68 20.74 -9.57
N PHE A 34 -21.09 21.12 -8.38
CA PHE A 34 -22.17 20.51 -7.64
C PHE A 34 -23.17 21.61 -7.27
N GLU A 35 -24.38 21.23 -6.86
CA GLU A 35 -25.46 22.17 -6.53
C GLU A 35 -25.03 23.22 -5.49
N CYS A 36 -24.19 22.84 -4.53
CA CYS A 36 -23.66 23.73 -3.50
C CYS A 36 -22.77 24.87 -4.02
N HIS A 37 -22.34 24.82 -5.28
CA HIS A 37 -21.45 25.84 -5.86
C HIS A 37 -22.21 26.95 -6.61
N GLY A 38 -23.47 26.71 -7.01
CA GLY A 38 -24.16 27.61 -7.94
C GLY A 38 -23.31 27.86 -9.20
N ASP A 39 -23.10 29.14 -9.53
CA ASP A 39 -22.22 29.56 -10.64
C ASP A 39 -20.73 29.62 -10.26
N GLY A 40 -20.40 29.43 -8.98
CA GLY A 40 -19.06 29.50 -8.44
C GLY A 40 -18.19 28.28 -8.73
N LYS A 41 -16.88 28.41 -8.51
CA LYS A 41 -15.91 27.31 -8.51
C LYS A 41 -15.84 26.64 -7.13
N PRO A 42 -15.51 25.34 -7.06
CA PRO A 42 -15.18 24.71 -5.79
C PRO A 42 -13.97 25.41 -5.15
N SER A 43 -14.01 25.56 -3.83
CA SER A 43 -12.89 26.07 -3.05
C SER A 43 -11.91 24.95 -2.75
N LEU A 44 -10.75 24.94 -3.42
CA LEU A 44 -9.73 23.93 -3.21
C LEU A 44 -8.31 24.49 -3.38
N ASP A 45 -7.35 23.79 -2.80
CA ASP A 45 -5.93 24.02 -3.07
C ASP A 45 -5.13 22.72 -3.13
N ILE A 46 -4.00 22.74 -3.84
CA ILE A 46 -3.13 21.58 -4.00
C ILE A 46 -1.73 21.96 -3.54
N VAL A 47 -1.23 21.26 -2.53
CA VAL A 47 0.10 21.48 -1.96
C VAL A 47 1.01 20.30 -2.30
N ALA A 48 2.14 20.58 -2.92
CA ALA A 48 3.17 19.59 -3.17
C ALA A 48 4.01 19.33 -1.91
N PRO A 49 4.44 18.08 -1.65
CA PRO A 49 5.28 17.76 -0.51
C PRO A 49 6.71 18.28 -0.75
N ILE A 50 7.37 18.72 0.32
CA ILE A 50 8.78 19.13 0.26
C ILE A 50 9.66 17.89 0.45
N ALA A 51 10.48 17.58 -0.55
CA ALA A 51 11.42 16.47 -0.47
C ALA A 51 12.56 16.83 0.51
N LYS A 52 12.73 16.03 1.57
CA LYS A 52 13.81 16.23 2.56
C LYS A 52 15.20 16.10 1.93
N ASN A 53 15.37 15.14 1.01
CA ASN A 53 16.63 14.86 0.30
C ASN A 53 16.34 14.67 -1.19
N PRO A 54 16.25 15.75 -1.99
CA PRO A 54 15.99 15.64 -3.41
C PRO A 54 17.17 14.97 -4.11
N SER A 55 16.94 13.82 -4.76
CA SER A 55 17.97 13.08 -5.49
C SER A 55 17.41 12.50 -6.77
N ASP A 56 18.09 12.72 -7.88
CA ASP A 56 17.73 12.15 -9.18
C ASP A 56 17.90 10.62 -9.23
N ARG A 57 18.49 9.99 -8.20
CA ARG A 57 18.47 8.53 -8.02
C ARG A 57 17.11 8.01 -7.51
N LYS A 58 16.30 8.88 -6.90
CA LYS A 58 14.97 8.57 -6.36
C LYS A 58 13.85 9.12 -7.25
N ARG A 59 13.94 8.89 -8.56
CA ARG A 59 13.02 9.49 -9.57
C ARG A 59 11.55 9.23 -9.28
N PHE A 60 11.25 8.02 -8.82
CA PHE A 60 9.92 7.55 -8.43
C PHE A 60 9.73 7.46 -6.90
N GLY A 61 10.74 7.91 -6.14
CA GLY A 61 10.76 7.82 -4.69
C GLY A 61 9.87 8.88 -4.04
N GLN A 62 9.58 8.65 -2.76
CA GLN A 62 8.86 9.60 -1.93
C GLN A 62 9.61 10.94 -1.78
N PRO A 63 8.90 12.04 -1.53
CA PRO A 63 7.44 12.12 -1.46
C PRO A 63 6.81 12.32 -2.85
N TRP A 64 5.78 11.53 -3.16
CA TRP A 64 5.08 11.54 -4.46
C TRP A 64 3.58 11.88 -4.35
N THR A 65 3.12 12.14 -3.12
CA THR A 65 1.72 12.41 -2.80
C THR A 65 1.48 13.90 -2.65
N LEU A 66 0.51 14.48 -3.36
CA LEU A 66 0.07 15.85 -3.14
C LEU A 66 -1.04 15.90 -2.09
N PHE A 67 -1.14 17.02 -1.40
CA PHE A 67 -2.24 17.30 -0.47
C PHE A 67 -3.28 18.15 -1.17
N LEU A 68 -4.47 17.58 -1.38
CA LEU A 68 -5.64 18.32 -1.84
C LEU A 68 -6.42 18.80 -0.61
N ILE A 69 -6.48 20.13 -0.44
CA ILE A 69 -7.17 20.79 0.66
C ILE A 69 -8.50 21.30 0.13
N LEU A 70 -9.59 20.71 0.59
CA LEU A 70 -10.94 21.13 0.22
C LEU A 70 -11.50 22.16 1.21
N GLY A 71 -12.28 23.10 0.69
CA GLY A 71 -13.07 24.08 1.44
C GLY A 71 -14.09 23.41 2.36
N LYS A 72 -14.72 24.21 3.24
CA LYS A 72 -15.63 23.69 4.26
C LYS A 72 -16.89 23.06 3.68
N GLU A 73 -17.37 23.60 2.56
CA GLU A 73 -18.64 23.26 1.90
C GLU A 73 -18.47 22.23 0.76
N GLU A 74 -17.27 21.68 0.59
CA GLU A 74 -16.90 20.82 -0.55
C GLU A 74 -17.19 19.32 -0.33
N ASP A 75 -18.22 19.00 0.45
CA ASP A 75 -18.51 17.61 0.82
C ASP A 75 -18.98 16.78 -0.38
N ALA A 76 -19.73 17.39 -1.32
CA ALA A 76 -20.16 16.73 -2.54
C ALA A 76 -18.97 16.38 -3.44
N LEU A 77 -18.08 17.35 -3.68
CA LEU A 77 -16.84 17.14 -4.42
C LEU A 77 -15.98 16.08 -3.74
N ARG A 78 -15.79 16.15 -2.41
CA ARG A 78 -15.04 15.14 -1.66
C ARG A 78 -15.58 13.74 -1.88
N LYS A 79 -16.90 13.55 -1.78
CA LYS A 79 -17.54 12.24 -1.98
C LYS A 79 -17.33 11.75 -3.41
N TYR A 80 -17.50 12.62 -4.40
CA TYR A 80 -17.28 12.27 -5.81
C TYR A 80 -15.83 11.85 -6.07
N LEU A 81 -14.84 12.61 -5.60
CA LEU A 81 -13.43 12.29 -5.80
C LEU A 81 -13.04 10.95 -5.16
N LEU A 82 -13.56 10.66 -3.97
CA LEU A 82 -13.33 9.40 -3.27
C LEU A 82 -14.11 8.21 -3.83
N TRP A 83 -15.22 8.48 -4.52
CA TRP A 83 -15.99 7.46 -5.23
C TRP A 83 -15.30 7.10 -6.55
N GLN A 84 -14.93 8.10 -7.35
CA GLN A 84 -14.26 7.90 -8.62
C GLN A 84 -12.87 7.29 -8.43
N GLN A 85 -12.13 7.76 -7.42
CA GLN A 85 -10.75 7.40 -7.04
C GLN A 85 -9.71 7.60 -8.14
N VAL A 86 -9.87 6.98 -9.30
CA VAL A 86 -8.91 6.98 -10.41
C VAL A 86 -9.39 7.89 -11.54
N PHE A 87 -8.50 8.80 -11.96
CA PHE A 87 -8.73 9.75 -13.03
C PHE A 87 -7.70 9.52 -14.14
N SER A 88 -8.18 9.17 -15.33
CA SER A 88 -7.37 9.01 -16.55
C SER A 88 -7.76 10.09 -17.54
N ILE A 89 -7.05 11.23 -17.49
CA ILE A 89 -7.45 12.45 -18.19
C ILE A 89 -7.04 12.42 -19.65
N HIS A 90 -5.77 12.09 -19.89
CA HIS A 90 -5.22 11.90 -21.21
C HIS A 90 -3.97 11.01 -21.14
N PRO A 91 -3.38 10.56 -22.26
CA PRO A 91 -2.32 9.55 -22.26
C PRO A 91 -1.08 9.86 -21.41
N THR A 92 -0.85 11.12 -21.03
CA THR A 92 0.31 11.51 -20.20
C THR A 92 -0.09 12.00 -18.80
N LEU A 93 -1.37 11.89 -18.41
CA LEU A 93 -1.86 12.31 -17.10
C LEU A 93 -2.91 11.35 -16.57
N SER A 94 -2.53 10.61 -15.52
CA SER A 94 -3.48 9.94 -14.65
C SER A 94 -3.04 10.03 -13.20
N PHE A 95 -4.03 10.03 -12.30
CA PHE A 95 -3.80 10.09 -10.88
C PHE A 95 -4.91 9.39 -10.12
N SER A 96 -4.66 9.08 -8.86
CA SER A 96 -5.68 8.62 -7.92
C SER A 96 -5.84 9.56 -6.74
N VAL A 97 -7.05 9.62 -6.20
CA VAL A 97 -7.43 10.41 -5.03
C VAL A 97 -7.78 9.47 -3.89
N HIS A 98 -7.11 9.66 -2.75
CA HIS A 98 -7.25 8.83 -1.56
C HIS A 98 -7.67 9.67 -0.37
N ALA A 99 -8.40 9.05 0.56
CA ALA A 99 -8.74 9.71 1.80
C ALA A 99 -7.51 9.80 2.71
N ALA A 100 -7.33 10.92 3.41
CA ALA A 100 -6.32 11.05 4.46
C ALA A 100 -6.77 10.36 5.75
N ILE A 101 -6.85 9.03 5.71
CA ILE A 101 -7.28 8.20 6.84
C ILE A 101 -6.03 7.63 7.52
N PRO A 102 -5.92 7.74 8.86
CA PRO A 102 -4.90 7.00 9.60
C PRO A 102 -5.09 5.51 9.37
N GLY A 103 -4.05 4.84 8.87
CA GLY A 103 -4.10 3.42 8.58
C GLY A 103 -2.71 2.84 8.44
N GLN A 104 -2.61 1.55 8.65
CA GLN A 104 -1.39 0.79 8.45
C GLN A 104 -1.56 -0.12 7.22
N PRO A 105 -0.47 -0.45 6.51
CA PRO A 105 -0.56 -1.31 5.34
C PRO A 105 -1.02 -2.72 5.74
N TRP A 106 -1.84 -3.33 4.88
CA TRP A 106 -2.27 -4.72 5.04
C TRP A 106 -1.13 -5.69 4.74
N THR A 107 -0.23 -5.32 3.85
CA THR A 107 0.98 -6.09 3.55
C THR A 107 1.88 -6.17 4.78
N VAL A 108 2.18 -7.39 5.21
CA VAL A 108 3.03 -7.66 6.38
C VAL A 108 4.45 -8.04 5.97
N MET A 109 4.58 -8.95 5.00
CA MET A 109 5.89 -9.42 4.53
C MET A 109 5.80 -10.04 3.13
N VAL A 110 6.97 -10.19 2.51
CA VAL A 110 7.17 -10.90 1.24
C VAL A 110 8.03 -12.14 1.50
N LEU A 111 7.61 -13.30 1.02
CA LEU A 111 8.38 -14.55 1.11
C LEU A 111 8.82 -14.99 -0.28
N THR A 112 10.10 -15.30 -0.45
CA THR A 112 10.64 -15.84 -1.72
C THR A 112 11.66 -16.94 -1.46
N GLY A 113 11.93 -17.80 -2.44
CA GLY A 113 12.81 -18.95 -2.27
C GLY A 113 13.45 -19.43 -3.58
N ALA A 114 14.03 -20.63 -3.53
CA ALA A 114 14.57 -21.29 -4.72
C ALA A 114 13.47 -21.60 -5.76
N SER A 115 13.88 -22.03 -6.96
CA SER A 115 12.92 -22.46 -7.99
C SER A 115 11.97 -23.52 -7.45
N GLY A 116 10.67 -23.34 -7.68
CA GLY A 116 9.61 -24.21 -7.17
C GLY A 116 9.17 -23.91 -5.73
N ALA A 117 9.88 -23.07 -4.96
CA ALA A 117 9.51 -22.76 -3.57
C ALA A 117 8.22 -21.94 -3.43
N VAL A 118 7.79 -21.25 -4.49
CA VAL A 118 6.51 -20.55 -4.56
C VAL A 118 5.62 -21.29 -5.55
N ASP A 119 4.43 -21.64 -5.10
CA ASP A 119 3.39 -22.39 -5.81
C ASP A 119 2.03 -21.81 -5.42
N GLU A 120 1.17 -21.65 -6.42
CA GLU A 120 -0.19 -21.09 -6.33
C GLU A 120 -1.24 -22.13 -5.92
N SER A 121 -0.87 -23.41 -5.79
CA SER A 121 -1.78 -24.45 -5.36
C SER A 121 -2.35 -24.17 -3.95
N ASP A 122 -3.64 -24.49 -3.76
CA ASP A 122 -4.33 -24.33 -2.47
C ASP A 122 -3.61 -25.04 -1.32
N ASP A 123 -2.96 -26.16 -1.61
CA ASP A 123 -2.18 -26.90 -0.62
C ASP A 123 -0.94 -26.13 -0.20
N ALA A 124 -0.13 -25.65 -1.16
CA ALA A 124 1.05 -24.84 -0.87
C ALA A 124 0.71 -23.57 -0.08
N VAL A 125 -0.39 -22.90 -0.44
CA VAL A 125 -0.95 -21.73 0.25
C VAL A 125 -1.28 -22.07 1.72
N LYS A 126 -2.01 -23.16 1.95
CA LYS A 126 -2.35 -23.63 3.32
C LYS A 126 -1.12 -24.02 4.13
N GLN A 127 -0.14 -24.67 3.51
CA GLN A 127 1.11 -25.04 4.17
C GLN A 127 1.87 -23.80 4.66
N VAL A 128 2.01 -22.77 3.81
CA VAL A 128 2.71 -21.53 4.17
C VAL A 128 1.98 -20.79 5.30
N LEU A 129 0.67 -20.62 5.21
CA LEU A 129 -0.12 -20.01 6.29
C LEU A 129 -0.01 -20.79 7.60
N THR A 130 -0.01 -22.12 7.52
CA THR A 130 0.13 -22.99 8.69
C THR A 130 1.51 -22.84 9.33
N ALA A 131 2.57 -22.76 8.52
CA ALA A 131 3.93 -22.53 9.01
C ALA A 131 4.04 -21.17 9.72
N ILE A 132 3.48 -20.10 9.13
CA ILE A 132 3.45 -18.77 9.73
C ILE A 132 2.68 -18.78 11.05
N LYS A 133 1.45 -19.30 11.05
CA LYS A 133 0.60 -19.40 12.26
C LYS A 133 1.29 -20.20 13.35
N LYS A 134 1.90 -21.35 13.02
CA LYS A 134 2.62 -22.18 13.99
C LYS A 134 3.78 -21.42 14.64
N ALA A 135 4.57 -20.67 13.86
CA ALA A 135 5.67 -19.87 14.38
C ALA A 135 5.17 -18.76 15.31
N LEU A 136 4.11 -18.04 14.91
CA LEU A 136 3.51 -16.97 15.70
C LEU A 136 2.90 -17.50 17.01
N TRP A 137 2.13 -18.58 16.94
CA TRP A 137 1.48 -19.18 18.11
C TRP A 137 2.47 -19.85 19.07
N GLY A 138 3.62 -20.30 18.56
CA GLY A 138 4.74 -20.76 19.38
C GLY A 138 5.44 -19.63 20.16
N ASN A 139 5.16 -18.37 19.84
CA ASN A 139 5.70 -17.21 20.52
C ASN A 139 4.64 -16.60 21.47
N ILE A 140 4.84 -16.79 22.78
CA ILE A 140 3.90 -16.29 23.80
C ILE A 140 3.79 -14.76 23.80
N ASP A 141 4.89 -14.06 23.54
CA ASP A 141 4.92 -12.59 23.52
C ASP A 141 4.07 -12.05 22.37
N PHE A 142 4.11 -12.71 21.20
CA PHE A 142 3.20 -12.40 20.10
C PHE A 142 1.74 -12.61 20.52
N CYS A 143 1.41 -13.75 21.12
CA CYS A 143 0.03 -14.05 21.52
C CYS A 143 -0.53 -13.02 22.50
N VAL A 144 0.25 -12.65 23.53
CA VAL A 144 -0.12 -11.60 24.49
C VAL A 144 -0.27 -10.25 23.80
N PHE A 145 0.69 -9.89 22.96
CA PHE A 145 0.71 -8.59 22.28
C PHE A 145 -0.46 -8.45 21.28
N ALA A 146 -0.66 -9.44 20.42
CA ALA A 146 -1.76 -9.48 19.46
C ALA A 146 -3.12 -9.46 20.16
N ALA A 147 -3.30 -10.25 21.23
CA ALA A 147 -4.54 -10.26 22.00
C ALA A 147 -4.88 -8.88 22.58
N LYS A 148 -3.88 -8.18 23.15
CA LYS A 148 -4.04 -6.82 23.67
C LYS A 148 -4.47 -5.84 22.58
N LEU A 149 -3.81 -5.87 21.41
CA LEU A 149 -4.15 -4.96 20.31
C LEU A 149 -5.55 -5.24 19.76
N VAL A 150 -5.91 -6.51 19.54
CA VAL A 150 -7.24 -6.91 19.06
C VAL A 150 -8.33 -6.49 20.05
N ALA A 151 -8.15 -6.74 21.36
CA ALA A 151 -9.13 -6.29 22.36
C ALA A 151 -9.30 -4.77 22.35
N LYS A 152 -8.19 -4.02 22.29
CA LYS A 152 -8.19 -2.56 22.33
C LYS A 152 -8.82 -1.92 21.08
N HIS A 153 -8.50 -2.43 19.90
CA HIS A 153 -8.77 -1.72 18.64
C HIS A 153 -9.85 -2.37 17.77
N TRP A 154 -10.14 -3.66 17.95
CA TRP A 154 -11.22 -4.33 17.21
C TRP A 154 -12.51 -4.45 18.02
N GLY A 155 -12.50 -4.09 19.31
CA GLY A 155 -13.65 -4.23 20.20
C GLY A 155 -14.04 -5.68 20.45
N ALA A 156 -13.12 -6.62 20.24
CA ALA A 156 -13.33 -8.04 20.50
C ALA A 156 -13.07 -8.35 22.00
N SER A 157 -13.78 -9.34 22.52
CA SER A 157 -13.59 -9.86 23.88
C SER A 157 -13.34 -11.38 23.81
N GLY A 158 -12.67 -11.91 24.83
CA GLY A 158 -12.30 -13.32 24.88
C GLY A 158 -11.01 -13.52 25.68
N ASN A 159 -10.60 -14.78 25.79
CA ASN A 159 -9.29 -15.11 26.36
C ASN A 159 -8.16 -14.79 25.36
N MET A 160 -6.92 -14.82 25.83
CA MET A 160 -5.74 -14.51 25.02
C MET A 160 -5.66 -15.34 23.73
N ALA A 161 -5.95 -16.64 23.79
CA ALA A 161 -5.86 -17.52 22.63
C ALA A 161 -6.94 -17.19 21.58
N GLU A 162 -8.16 -16.90 22.00
CA GLU A 162 -9.26 -16.48 21.12
C GLU A 162 -8.92 -15.17 20.40
N LEU A 163 -8.38 -14.18 21.12
CA LEU A 163 -8.03 -12.88 20.54
C LEU A 163 -6.80 -12.94 19.63
N ALA A 164 -5.78 -13.72 20.01
CA ALA A 164 -4.62 -13.99 19.14
C ALA A 164 -5.04 -14.74 17.88
N LYS A 165 -6.00 -15.68 18.01
CA LYS A 165 -6.60 -16.38 16.87
C LYS A 165 -7.24 -15.39 15.91
N LEU A 166 -8.07 -14.47 16.38
CA LEU A 166 -8.69 -13.44 15.53
C LEU A 166 -7.65 -12.64 14.72
N ALA A 167 -6.52 -12.26 15.33
CA ALA A 167 -5.44 -11.59 14.60
C ALA A 167 -4.91 -12.47 13.47
N THR A 168 -4.58 -13.73 13.77
CA THR A 168 -4.01 -14.65 12.78
C THR A 168 -5.01 -15.19 11.75
N ASP A 169 -6.31 -15.18 12.04
CA ASP A 169 -7.36 -15.55 11.09
C ASP A 169 -7.53 -14.51 9.98
N SER A 170 -7.06 -13.29 10.20
CA SER A 170 -7.03 -12.26 9.16
C SER A 170 -5.89 -12.43 8.15
N LEU A 171 -5.01 -13.42 8.34
CA LEU A 171 -3.92 -13.70 7.41
C LEU A 171 -4.45 -14.22 6.08
N ASP A 172 -3.94 -13.64 5.02
CA ASP A 172 -4.16 -14.06 3.65
C ASP A 172 -2.83 -14.00 2.88
N LEU A 173 -2.76 -14.68 1.74
CA LEU A 173 -1.62 -14.58 0.83
C LEU A 173 -2.01 -14.66 -0.63
N THR A 174 -1.21 -13.99 -1.45
CA THR A 174 -1.28 -14.10 -2.91
C THR A 174 0.10 -14.39 -3.48
N CYS A 175 0.18 -15.16 -4.56
CA CYS A 175 1.41 -15.28 -5.33
C CYS A 175 1.55 -14.09 -6.27
N VAL A 176 2.75 -13.52 -6.31
CA VAL A 176 3.09 -12.34 -7.10
C VAL A 176 4.49 -12.46 -7.65
N ARG A 177 4.85 -11.57 -8.57
CA ARG A 177 6.25 -11.33 -8.93
C ARG A 177 6.81 -10.18 -8.11
N ALA A 178 7.96 -10.40 -7.50
CA ALA A 178 8.68 -9.44 -6.68
C ALA A 178 10.07 -9.16 -7.26
N GLU A 179 10.61 -7.98 -7.00
CA GLU A 179 11.99 -7.62 -7.35
C GLU A 179 12.92 -8.08 -6.24
N LEU A 180 13.94 -8.87 -6.57
CA LEU A 180 14.93 -9.31 -5.59
C LEU A 180 15.69 -8.10 -5.03
N SER A 181 15.85 -8.02 -3.71
CA SER A 181 16.52 -6.89 -3.06
C SER A 181 17.93 -6.68 -3.61
N GLY A 182 18.19 -5.49 -4.16
CA GLY A 182 19.48 -5.14 -4.78
C GLY A 182 19.64 -5.58 -6.25
N SER A 183 18.57 -6.08 -6.88
CA SER A 183 18.56 -6.51 -8.28
C SER A 183 17.24 -6.12 -8.96
N GLU A 184 17.26 -6.00 -10.29
CA GLU A 184 16.04 -5.84 -11.11
C GLU A 184 15.44 -7.22 -11.49
N LYS A 185 16.02 -8.32 -10.99
CA LYS A 185 15.55 -9.67 -11.27
C LYS A 185 14.20 -9.90 -10.58
N LEU A 186 13.21 -10.24 -11.40
CA LEU A 186 11.90 -10.68 -10.94
C LEU A 186 11.95 -12.13 -10.48
N VAL A 187 11.36 -12.40 -9.32
CA VAL A 187 11.22 -13.74 -8.75
C VAL A 187 9.79 -13.96 -8.27
N PRO A 188 9.28 -15.21 -8.32
CA PRO A 188 8.04 -15.56 -7.64
C PRO A 188 8.16 -15.28 -6.13
N ALA A 189 7.08 -14.77 -5.54
CA ALA A 189 6.98 -14.51 -4.12
C ALA A 189 5.56 -14.73 -3.60
N TYR A 190 5.44 -15.10 -2.33
CA TYR A 190 4.20 -14.96 -1.59
C TYR A 190 4.15 -13.57 -0.96
N LEU A 191 3.08 -12.83 -1.21
CA LEU A 191 2.79 -11.58 -0.54
C LEU A 191 1.78 -11.84 0.57
N ILE A 192 2.19 -11.62 1.82
CA ILE A 192 1.38 -11.91 3.00
C ILE A 192 0.64 -10.66 3.43
N TYR A 193 -0.67 -10.79 3.59
CA TYR A 193 -1.55 -9.74 4.10
C TYR A 193 -2.11 -10.13 5.46
N ALA A 194 -2.38 -9.14 6.29
CA ALA A 194 -3.26 -9.29 7.43
C ALA A 194 -3.91 -7.96 7.77
N LYS A 195 -5.09 -8.02 8.39
CA LYS A 195 -5.78 -6.84 8.90
C LYS A 195 -4.92 -6.24 10.02
N PRO A 196 -4.47 -4.98 9.91
CA PRO A 196 -3.69 -4.38 10.98
C PRO A 196 -4.49 -4.29 12.27
N PRO A 197 -3.92 -4.70 13.42
CA PRO A 197 -4.63 -4.66 14.69
C PRO A 197 -4.65 -3.25 15.31
N THR A 198 -3.99 -2.26 14.72
CA THR A 198 -3.85 -0.90 15.25
C THR A 198 -3.65 0.10 14.10
N THR A 199 -4.00 1.37 14.34
CA THR A 199 -3.65 2.49 13.46
C THR A 199 -2.38 3.22 13.92
N ASP A 200 -1.88 2.92 15.13
CA ASP A 200 -0.62 3.47 15.63
C ASP A 200 0.57 2.82 14.91
N ARG A 201 1.49 3.66 14.43
CA ARG A 201 2.61 3.20 13.61
C ARG A 201 3.64 2.40 14.41
N ALA A 202 3.91 2.79 15.66
CA ALA A 202 4.90 2.10 16.48
C ALA A 202 4.38 0.73 16.90
N GLU A 203 3.15 0.66 17.42
CA GLU A 203 2.49 -0.62 17.76
C GLU A 203 2.41 -1.55 16.53
N TYR A 204 2.14 -1.01 15.33
CA TYR A 204 2.11 -1.80 14.10
C TYR A 204 3.49 -2.34 13.71
N GLN A 205 4.54 -1.53 13.81
CA GLN A 205 5.90 -1.96 13.51
C GLN A 205 6.36 -3.08 14.45
N ASP A 206 6.05 -2.97 15.74
CA ASP A 206 6.30 -4.02 16.72
C ASP A 206 5.52 -5.29 16.40
N TRP A 207 4.26 -5.15 15.96
CA TRP A 207 3.44 -6.29 15.54
C TRP A 207 4.01 -7.00 14.30
N VAL A 208 4.37 -6.24 13.25
CA VAL A 208 5.02 -6.77 12.03
C VAL A 208 6.35 -7.44 12.35
N ALA A 209 7.10 -6.93 13.33
CA ALA A 209 8.39 -7.49 13.72
C ALA A 209 8.28 -8.98 14.08
N TYR A 210 7.20 -9.43 14.72
CA TYR A 210 6.98 -10.86 15.02
C TYR A 210 6.88 -11.76 13.79
N PHE A 211 6.35 -11.24 12.67
CA PHE A 211 6.30 -11.96 11.40
C PHE A 211 7.67 -12.01 10.73
N THR A 212 8.47 -10.95 10.91
CA THR A 212 9.77 -10.86 10.22
C THR A 212 10.94 -11.42 11.01
N ALA A 213 10.83 -11.49 12.33
CA ALA A 213 11.88 -11.95 13.24
C ALA A 213 12.40 -13.38 12.95
N PRO A 214 11.56 -14.35 12.52
CA PRO A 214 12.07 -15.66 12.14
C PRO A 214 13.09 -15.65 11.00
N GLY A 215 13.08 -14.62 10.14
CA GLY A 215 13.95 -14.49 8.97
C GLY A 215 13.62 -15.44 7.82
N GLU A 216 13.04 -16.60 8.13
CA GLU A 216 12.62 -17.61 7.17
C GLU A 216 11.45 -18.44 7.66
N TYR A 217 10.72 -19.01 6.70
CA TYR A 217 9.68 -19.99 6.88
C TYR A 217 9.96 -21.19 5.99
N TRP A 218 9.28 -22.31 6.26
CA TRP A 218 9.47 -23.56 5.52
C TRP A 218 8.14 -24.04 4.96
N ARG A 219 8.16 -24.39 3.67
CA ARG A 219 7.08 -25.10 2.98
C ARG A 219 7.64 -26.45 2.55
N GLU A 220 7.33 -27.49 3.32
CA GLU A 220 8.00 -28.80 3.21
C GLU A 220 9.53 -28.64 3.25
N PHE A 221 10.21 -28.99 2.16
CA PHE A 221 11.66 -28.94 1.99
C PHE A 221 12.14 -27.60 1.42
N TYR A 222 11.23 -26.69 1.09
CA TYR A 222 11.55 -25.39 0.52
C TYR A 222 11.67 -24.32 1.59
N GLN A 223 12.85 -23.70 1.66
CA GLN A 223 13.10 -22.53 2.48
C GLN A 223 12.57 -21.26 1.80
N LEU A 224 11.81 -20.47 2.56
CA LEU A 224 11.22 -19.21 2.17
C LEU A 224 11.85 -18.08 2.99
N LYS A 225 12.63 -17.22 2.34
CA LYS A 225 13.30 -16.08 2.98
C LYS A 225 12.35 -14.90 3.10
N VAL A 226 12.33 -14.30 4.28
CA VAL A 226 11.53 -13.10 4.57
C VAL A 226 12.19 -11.86 3.98
N ASN A 227 11.41 -11.07 3.23
CA ASN A 227 11.76 -9.75 2.69
C ASN A 227 13.07 -9.73 1.88
N ALA A 228 13.50 -10.87 1.33
CA ALA A 228 14.61 -10.95 0.39
C ALA A 228 14.23 -10.38 -1.00
N ALA A 229 12.93 -10.18 -1.25
CA ALA A 229 12.39 -9.47 -2.40
C ALA A 229 11.38 -8.42 -1.93
N VAL A 230 11.10 -7.44 -2.80
CA VAL A 230 10.18 -6.33 -2.55
C VAL A 230 9.11 -6.30 -3.63
N VAL A 231 7.87 -6.07 -3.19
CA VAL A 231 6.73 -5.79 -4.07
C VAL A 231 6.43 -4.30 -3.96
N ASP A 232 6.75 -3.55 -5.01
CA ASP A 232 6.50 -2.11 -5.07
C ASP A 232 6.29 -1.69 -6.52
N CYS A 233 5.06 -1.35 -6.88
CA CYS A 233 4.75 -0.83 -8.20
C CYS A 233 5.14 0.64 -8.28
N LYS A 234 6.28 0.93 -8.89
CA LYS A 234 6.72 2.33 -9.11
C LYS A 234 5.76 3.15 -9.96
N LEU A 235 4.86 2.51 -10.70
CA LEU A 235 3.87 3.16 -11.55
C LEU A 235 2.65 3.60 -10.72
N CYS A 236 1.78 2.69 -10.30
CA CYS A 236 0.57 3.05 -9.56
C CYS A 236 0.78 3.25 -8.05
N LYS A 237 1.97 2.96 -7.51
CA LYS A 237 2.34 3.00 -6.08
C LYS A 237 1.63 1.95 -5.20
N GLU A 238 1.03 0.96 -5.84
CA GLU A 238 0.41 -0.17 -5.17
C GLU A 238 1.45 -1.18 -4.68
N ALA A 239 1.20 -1.78 -3.53
CA ALA A 239 2.11 -2.74 -2.88
C ALA A 239 1.75 -4.21 -3.17
N SER A 240 0.80 -4.44 -4.09
CA SER A 240 0.30 -5.78 -4.45
C SER A 240 0.96 -6.39 -5.69
N HIS A 241 1.75 -5.62 -6.45
CA HIS A 241 2.38 -6.08 -7.69
C HIS A 241 3.67 -5.31 -8.02
N CYS A 242 4.54 -5.88 -8.86
CA CYS A 242 5.68 -5.18 -9.45
C CYS A 242 5.22 -4.18 -10.52
N ALA A 243 6.09 -3.25 -10.91
CA ALA A 243 5.82 -2.37 -12.07
C ALA A 243 5.57 -3.16 -13.38
N CYS A 244 6.17 -4.34 -13.50
CA CYS A 244 6.03 -5.21 -14.67
C CYS A 244 4.58 -5.68 -14.92
N ASP A 245 3.84 -5.92 -13.84
CA ASP A 245 2.44 -6.38 -13.80
C ASP A 245 1.45 -5.24 -13.59
N CYS A 246 1.90 -3.99 -13.68
CA CYS A 246 1.00 -2.86 -13.46
C CYS A 246 -0.13 -2.84 -14.51
N PRO A 247 -1.41 -2.76 -14.10
CA PRO A 247 -2.53 -2.72 -15.03
C PRO A 247 -2.68 -1.36 -15.74
N LEU A 248 -1.93 -0.33 -15.32
CA LEU A 248 -1.98 0.98 -15.96
C LEU A 248 -1.32 0.97 -17.34
N ALA A 249 -1.89 1.74 -18.26
CA ALA A 249 -1.51 1.75 -19.66
C ALA A 249 -0.05 2.18 -19.87
N LYS A 250 0.73 1.34 -20.56
CA LYS A 250 2.14 1.58 -20.95
C LYS A 250 2.22 2.39 -22.25
N ALA A 251 1.50 3.52 -22.35
CA ALA A 251 1.41 4.30 -23.58
C ALA A 251 2.71 5.07 -23.89
N ALA A 252 3.06 5.19 -25.17
CA ALA A 252 4.19 6.00 -25.61
C ALA A 252 3.99 7.48 -25.23
N GLY A 253 5.02 8.11 -24.66
CA GLY A 253 4.96 9.50 -24.19
C GLY A 253 4.44 9.68 -22.76
N TRP A 254 4.08 8.60 -22.07
CA TRP A 254 3.81 8.65 -20.63
C TRP A 254 5.09 9.04 -19.89
N GLN A 255 5.02 10.10 -19.07
CA GLN A 255 6.17 10.64 -18.32
C GLN A 255 6.52 9.81 -17.08
N GLY A 256 5.87 8.66 -16.94
CA GLY A 256 6.03 7.71 -15.85
C GLY A 256 6.37 6.33 -16.35
#